data_AF-A0A139SL53-F1
#
_entry.id   AF-A0A139SL53-F1
#
_cell.length_a   1.000
_cell.length_b   1.000
_cell.length_c   1.000
_cell.angle_alpha   90.00
_cell.angle_beta   90.00
_cell.angle_gamma   90.00
#
_symmetry.space_group_name_H-M   'P 1'
#
loop_
_entity.id
_entity.type
_entity.pdbx_description
1 polymer ?
#
loop_
_entity_poly.entity_id
_entity_poly.type
_entity_poly.pdbx_seq_one_letter_code
_entity_poly.pdbx_strand_id
1 'polypeptide(L)'
;MLPDFARYEAVAERKEAFFGYFLPLAQEANAEILKDRGRLLRIRRKLVLAEKRTEKKGKVAHVRGREARWLRRLAEAYGLDRPEKREELNLRFVDDVLLRVDVIPASLVLAQAANESAWGTSRFARQGNNFFGLRSTDGSGLVPKRRARGAAFRVAAYASPRESVRAYIQTLNTQLAYRRLWAIRAEDRRLGRKPSGLRLANGLHAYSERGEEYIRIIQSMIRSNGLAPYDSV
;
A
#
# COMPACT_ATOMS: atom_id res chain seq x y z
N MET A 1 0.95 -9.69 -20.83
CA MET A 1 1.67 -8.56 -21.49
C MET A 1 0.95 -7.26 -21.16
N LEU A 2 1.65 -6.11 -21.09
CA LEU A 2 1.03 -4.80 -20.85
C LEU A 2 0.26 -4.34 -22.11
N PRO A 3 -1.02 -3.96 -22.02
CA PRO A 3 -1.76 -3.40 -23.16
C PRO A 3 -1.18 -2.07 -23.62
N ASP A 4 -1.20 -1.82 -24.93
CA ASP A 4 -0.85 -0.51 -25.49
C ASP A 4 -2.05 0.44 -25.37
N PHE A 5 -2.19 1.08 -24.21
CA PHE A 5 -3.30 1.99 -23.92
C PHE A 5 -3.35 3.22 -24.83
N ALA A 6 -2.29 3.51 -25.59
CA ALA A 6 -2.27 4.64 -26.53
C ALA A 6 -3.06 4.38 -27.81
N ARG A 7 -3.43 3.13 -28.09
CA ARG A 7 -4.19 2.74 -29.30
C ARG A 7 -5.69 2.99 -29.22
N TYR A 8 -6.22 3.20 -28.02
CA TYR A 8 -7.64 3.50 -27.85
C TYR A 8 -7.93 4.96 -28.21
N GLU A 9 -8.74 5.17 -29.24
CA GLU A 9 -9.20 6.50 -29.65
C GLU A 9 -10.27 7.03 -28.68
N ALA A 10 -11.21 6.16 -28.29
CA ALA A 10 -12.25 6.50 -27.34
C ALA A 10 -11.72 6.52 -25.90
N VAL A 11 -11.91 7.65 -25.21
CA VAL A 11 -11.50 7.81 -23.80
C VAL A 11 -12.16 6.76 -22.91
N ALA A 12 -13.43 6.43 -23.14
CA ALA A 12 -14.17 5.46 -22.34
C ALA A 12 -13.54 4.06 -22.42
N GLU A 13 -13.27 3.56 -23.62
CA GLU A 13 -12.64 2.26 -23.86
C GLU A 13 -11.25 2.17 -23.22
N ARG A 14 -10.45 3.25 -23.33
CA ARG A 14 -9.14 3.31 -22.68
C ARG A 14 -9.24 3.16 -21.17
N LYS A 15 -10.21 3.84 -20.55
CA LYS A 15 -10.43 3.77 -19.09
C LYS A 15 -10.85 2.37 -18.67
N GLU A 16 -11.78 1.76 -19.40
CA GLU A 16 -12.25 0.40 -19.14
C GLU A 16 -11.11 -0.62 -19.25
N ALA A 17 -10.34 -0.58 -20.35
CA ALA A 17 -9.18 -1.43 -20.53
C ALA A 17 -8.13 -1.24 -19.44
N PHE A 18 -7.89 0.02 -19.02
CA PHE A 18 -6.95 0.34 -17.95
C PHE A 18 -7.40 -0.26 -16.61
N PHE A 19 -8.65 -0.03 -16.22
CA PHE A 19 -9.18 -0.53 -14.96
C PHE A 19 -9.29 -2.06 -14.96
N GLY A 20 -9.76 -2.67 -16.05
CA GLY A 20 -9.82 -4.12 -16.19
C GLY A 20 -8.46 -4.79 -16.08
N TYR A 21 -7.39 -4.12 -16.53
CA TYR A 21 -6.02 -4.63 -16.39
C TYR A 21 -5.48 -4.50 -14.96
N PHE A 22 -5.67 -3.36 -14.30
CA PHE A 22 -5.06 -3.09 -13.00
C PHE A 22 -5.85 -3.61 -11.80
N LEU A 23 -7.17 -3.76 -11.92
CA LEU A 23 -8.03 -4.25 -10.84
C LEU A 23 -7.58 -5.63 -10.31
N PRO A 24 -7.39 -6.67 -11.14
CA PRO A 24 -6.93 -7.96 -10.64
C PRO A 24 -5.55 -7.87 -9.99
N LEU A 25 -4.64 -7.03 -10.49
CA LEU A 25 -3.31 -6.85 -9.89
C LEU A 25 -3.39 -6.24 -8.48
N ALA A 26 -4.28 -5.26 -8.28
CA ALA A 26 -4.53 -4.66 -6.97
C ALA A 26 -5.17 -5.67 -6.00
N GLN A 27 -6.14 -6.45 -6.47
CA GLN A 27 -6.81 -7.48 -5.68
C GLN A 27 -5.86 -8.59 -5.26
N GLU A 28 -5.01 -9.07 -6.17
CA GLU A 28 -4.00 -10.09 -5.87
C GLU A 28 -3.00 -9.62 -4.80
N ALA A 29 -2.49 -8.40 -4.92
CA ALA A 29 -1.60 -7.82 -3.92
C ALA A 29 -2.29 -7.66 -2.54
N ASN A 30 -3.55 -7.22 -2.52
CA ASN A 30 -4.32 -7.15 -1.28
C ASN A 30 -4.63 -8.52 -0.67
N ALA A 31 -4.86 -9.55 -1.50
CA ALA A 31 -5.10 -10.91 -1.04
C ALA A 31 -3.86 -11.49 -0.33
N GLU A 32 -2.66 -11.18 -0.79
CA GLU A 32 -1.39 -11.52 -0.11
C GLU A 32 -1.32 -10.87 1.27
N ILE A 33 -1.63 -9.57 1.36
CA ILE A 33 -1.63 -8.82 2.63
C ILE A 33 -2.67 -9.37 3.61
N LEU A 34 -3.86 -9.74 3.12
CA LEU A 34 -4.91 -10.32 3.96
C LEU A 34 -4.52 -11.67 4.56
N LYS A 35 -3.71 -12.48 3.86
CA LYS A 35 -3.17 -13.74 4.42
C LYS A 35 -2.26 -13.45 5.62
N ASP A 36 -1.35 -12.49 5.48
CA ASP A 36 -0.44 -12.08 6.56
C ASP A 36 -1.20 -11.45 7.73
N ARG A 37 -2.12 -10.53 7.43
CA ARG A 37 -3.00 -9.91 8.42
C ARG A 37 -3.83 -10.94 9.19
N GLY A 38 -4.38 -11.93 8.50
CA GLY A 38 -5.12 -13.03 9.14
C GLY A 38 -4.25 -13.83 10.11
N ARG A 39 -2.97 -14.04 9.77
CA ARG A 39 -2.01 -14.68 10.67
C ARG A 39 -1.66 -13.79 11.88
N LEU A 40 -1.45 -12.48 11.68
CA LEU A 40 -1.25 -11.52 12.77
C LEU A 40 -2.44 -11.50 13.73
N LEU A 41 -3.67 -11.48 13.23
CA LEU A 41 -4.87 -11.49 14.06
C LEU A 41 -4.99 -12.77 14.90
N ARG A 42 -4.59 -13.94 14.36
CA ARG A 42 -4.51 -15.18 15.13
C ARG A 42 -3.47 -15.09 16.25
N ILE A 43 -2.29 -14.55 15.96
CA ILE A 43 -1.23 -14.35 16.96
C ILE A 43 -1.71 -13.38 18.05
N ARG A 44 -2.28 -12.25 17.66
CA ARG A 44 -2.86 -11.24 18.57
C ARG A 44 -3.87 -11.87 19.53
N ARG A 45 -4.81 -12.67 19.02
CA ARG A 45 -5.79 -13.38 19.85
C ARG A 45 -5.14 -14.32 20.87
N LYS A 46 -4.10 -15.07 20.48
CA LYS A 46 -3.34 -15.93 21.41
C LYS A 46 -2.68 -15.12 22.53
N LEU A 47 -2.10 -13.96 22.20
CA LEU A 47 -1.46 -13.07 23.18
C LEU A 47 -2.48 -12.50 24.17
N VAL A 48 -3.61 -11.98 23.69
CA VAL A 48 -4.69 -11.47 24.56
C VAL A 48 -5.18 -12.55 25.53
N LEU A 49 -5.39 -13.79 25.04
CA LEU A 49 -5.81 -14.90 25.91
C LEU A 49 -4.72 -15.30 26.92
N ALA A 50 -3.45 -15.21 26.55
CA ALA A 50 -2.34 -15.51 27.44
C ALA A 50 -2.22 -14.44 28.54
N GLU A 51 -2.32 -13.16 28.21
CA GLU A 51 -2.26 -12.05 29.18
C GLU A 51 -3.39 -12.14 30.21
N LYS A 52 -4.63 -12.45 29.78
CA LYS A 52 -5.75 -12.71 30.71
C LYS A 52 -5.48 -13.84 31.71
N ARG A 53 -4.71 -14.86 31.32
CA ARG A 53 -4.34 -15.98 32.21
C ARG A 53 -3.20 -15.64 33.15
N THR A 54 -2.35 -14.67 32.79
CA THR A 54 -1.14 -14.30 33.53
C THR A 54 -1.23 -12.96 34.25
N GLU A 55 -2.39 -12.30 34.20
CA GLU A 55 -2.67 -10.98 34.79
C GLU A 55 -2.24 -10.91 36.26
N LYS A 56 -2.60 -11.91 37.07
CA LYS A 56 -2.22 -12.00 38.50
C LYS A 56 -0.72 -12.23 38.76
N LYS A 57 0.07 -12.56 37.73
CA LYS A 57 1.50 -12.90 37.82
C LYS A 57 2.42 -11.83 37.23
N GLY A 58 1.87 -10.73 36.70
CA GLY A 58 2.64 -9.66 36.07
C GLY A 58 3.49 -10.07 34.86
N LYS A 59 3.20 -11.23 34.23
CA LYS A 59 3.99 -11.74 33.09
C LYS A 59 3.37 -11.27 31.76
N VAL A 60 4.17 -10.59 30.95
CA VAL A 60 3.82 -10.18 29.58
C VAL A 60 3.95 -11.37 28.63
N ALA A 61 2.87 -11.67 27.89
CA ALA A 61 2.89 -12.70 26.87
C ALA A 61 3.65 -12.22 25.63
N HIS A 62 4.37 -13.13 24.98
CA HIS A 62 5.13 -12.83 23.78
C HIS A 62 5.14 -14.00 22.80
N VAL A 63 5.35 -13.70 21.51
CA VAL A 63 5.36 -14.65 20.41
C VAL A 63 6.62 -15.54 20.47
N ARG A 64 6.51 -16.81 20.07
CA ARG A 64 7.56 -17.82 20.28
C ARG A 64 7.80 -18.67 19.01
N GLY A 65 8.95 -19.33 18.94
CA GLY A 65 9.25 -20.34 17.92
C GLY A 65 9.14 -19.84 16.47
N ARG A 66 8.45 -20.62 15.62
CA ARG A 66 8.28 -20.28 14.19
C ARG A 66 7.46 -19.01 13.96
N GLU A 67 6.50 -18.69 14.83
CA GLU A 67 5.73 -17.46 14.73
C GLU A 67 6.60 -16.23 14.99
N ALA A 68 7.53 -16.31 15.95
CA ALA A 68 8.47 -15.22 16.24
C ALA A 68 9.41 -14.93 15.07
N ARG A 69 9.97 -15.97 14.43
CA ARG A 69 10.83 -15.79 13.24
C ARG A 69 10.07 -15.18 12.06
N TRP A 70 8.83 -15.62 11.84
CA TRP A 70 7.98 -15.05 10.80
C TRP A 70 7.61 -13.60 11.09
N LEU A 71 7.20 -13.28 12.33
CA LEU A 71 6.81 -11.94 12.73
C LEU A 71 7.95 -10.93 12.57
N ARG A 72 9.19 -11.31 12.93
CA ARG A 72 10.38 -10.46 12.71
C ARG A 72 10.58 -10.12 11.23
N ARG A 73 10.53 -11.13 10.35
CA ARG A 73 10.68 -10.92 8.90
C ARG A 73 9.57 -10.07 8.31
N LEU A 74 8.33 -10.29 8.77
CA LEU A 74 7.20 -9.48 8.32
C LEU A 74 7.34 -8.03 8.79
N ALA A 75 7.72 -7.81 10.05
CA ALA A 75 7.93 -6.47 10.59
C ALA A 75 9.02 -5.71 9.83
N GLU A 76 10.15 -6.37 9.57
CA GLU A 76 11.26 -5.85 8.77
C GLU A 76 10.82 -5.49 7.33
N ALA A 77 10.08 -6.39 6.67
CA ALA A 77 9.51 -6.11 5.36
C ALA A 77 8.59 -4.89 5.36
N TYR A 78 7.86 -4.65 6.46
CA TYR A 78 6.98 -3.50 6.65
C TYR A 78 7.67 -2.26 7.27
N GLY A 79 9.01 -2.26 7.30
CA GLY A 79 9.83 -1.13 7.73
C GLY A 79 9.78 -0.82 9.23
N LEU A 80 9.43 -1.81 10.06
CA LEU A 80 9.59 -1.70 11.51
C LEU A 80 10.98 -2.23 11.91
N ASP A 81 11.54 -1.64 12.96
CA ASP A 81 12.77 -2.15 13.56
C ASP A 81 12.56 -3.59 14.03
N ARG A 82 13.55 -4.43 13.74
CA ARG A 82 13.50 -5.85 14.04
C ARG A 82 13.78 -6.07 15.53
N PRO A 83 12.84 -6.62 16.32
CA PRO A 83 13.08 -6.83 17.74
C PRO A 83 14.15 -7.89 17.98
N GLU A 84 15.14 -7.54 18.80
CA GLU A 84 16.23 -8.44 19.15
C GLU A 84 15.78 -9.42 20.24
N LYS A 85 15.19 -8.90 21.30
CA LYS A 85 14.74 -9.69 22.45
C LYS A 85 13.36 -10.27 22.18
N ARG A 86 13.05 -11.35 22.89
CA ARG A 86 11.80 -12.08 22.69
C ARG A 86 10.61 -11.36 23.33
N GLU A 87 10.87 -10.66 24.43
CA GLU A 87 9.92 -9.92 25.25
C GLU A 87 9.33 -8.73 24.50
N GLU A 88 10.05 -8.22 23.51
CA GLU A 88 9.60 -7.17 22.59
C GLU A 88 8.53 -7.66 21.62
N LEU A 89 8.46 -8.97 21.33
CA LEU A 89 7.42 -9.58 20.48
C LEU A 89 6.11 -9.77 21.26
N ASN A 90 5.64 -8.73 21.93
CA ASN A 90 4.44 -8.71 22.76
C ASN A 90 3.20 -8.20 22.00
N LEU A 91 2.07 -8.04 22.70
CA LEU A 91 0.81 -7.62 22.09
C LEU A 91 0.92 -6.25 21.41
N ARG A 92 1.60 -5.28 22.04
CA ARG A 92 1.80 -3.94 21.47
C ARG A 92 2.55 -4.00 20.14
N PHE A 93 3.64 -4.77 20.08
CA PHE A 93 4.40 -4.92 18.84
C PHE A 93 3.56 -5.57 17.72
N VAL A 94 2.73 -6.56 18.05
CA VAL A 94 1.81 -7.16 17.07
C VAL A 94 0.79 -6.13 16.56
N ASP A 95 0.32 -5.23 17.43
CA ASP A 95 -0.60 -4.15 17.06
C ASP A 95 0.07 -3.09 16.18
N ASP A 96 1.35 -2.76 16.44
CA ASP A 96 2.15 -1.88 15.59
C ASP A 96 2.35 -2.47 14.18
N VAL A 97 2.61 -3.78 14.09
CA VAL A 97 2.70 -4.46 12.78
C VAL A 97 1.33 -4.49 12.08
N LEU A 98 0.24 -4.75 12.82
CA LEU A 98 -1.13 -4.71 12.28
C LEU A 98 -1.55 -3.33 11.76
N LEU A 99 -0.99 -2.24 12.28
CA LEU A 99 -1.26 -0.88 11.79
C LEU A 99 -0.74 -0.69 10.35
N ARG A 100 0.37 -1.35 10.01
CA ARG A 100 1.03 -1.27 8.69
C ARG A 100 0.55 -2.35 7.71
N VAL A 101 0.35 -3.57 8.20
CA VAL A 101 -0.07 -4.74 7.39
C VAL A 101 -1.58 -4.71 7.16
N ASP A 102 -2.05 -3.83 6.27
CA ASP A 102 -3.44 -3.78 5.84
C ASP A 102 -3.54 -3.44 4.34
N VAL A 103 -4.70 -3.70 3.77
CA VAL A 103 -5.00 -3.51 2.35
C VAL A 103 -4.96 -2.03 1.97
N ILE A 104 -4.70 -1.77 0.69
CA ILE A 104 -4.94 -0.47 0.05
C ILE A 104 -6.13 -0.66 -0.90
N PRO A 105 -7.27 0.02 -0.68
CA PRO A 105 -8.49 -0.21 -1.45
C PRO A 105 -8.26 -0.06 -2.95
N ALA A 106 -8.83 -0.97 -3.76
CA ALA A 106 -8.57 -1.02 -5.19
C ALA A 106 -8.93 0.30 -5.88
N SER A 107 -9.98 1.00 -5.44
CA SER A 107 -10.33 2.30 -6.01
C SER A 107 -9.20 3.32 -5.91
N LEU A 108 -8.43 3.31 -4.81
CA LEU A 108 -7.30 4.19 -4.61
C LEU A 108 -6.13 3.81 -5.52
N VAL A 109 -5.82 2.52 -5.60
CA VAL A 109 -4.76 1.99 -6.48
C VAL A 109 -5.05 2.38 -7.93
N LEU A 110 -6.27 2.15 -8.40
CA LEU A 110 -6.71 2.44 -9.77
C LEU A 110 -6.67 3.94 -10.09
N ALA A 111 -7.16 4.79 -9.18
CA ALA A 111 -7.16 6.23 -9.38
C ALA A 111 -5.74 6.80 -9.42
N GLN A 112 -4.87 6.40 -8.49
CA GLN A 112 -3.48 6.86 -8.50
C GLN A 112 -2.71 6.31 -9.71
N ALA A 113 -2.87 5.03 -10.05
CA ALA A 113 -2.25 4.46 -11.25
C ALA A 113 -2.65 5.25 -12.52
N ALA A 114 -3.94 5.55 -12.68
CA ALA A 114 -4.42 6.32 -13.83
C ALA A 114 -3.87 7.75 -13.86
N ASN A 115 -3.83 8.43 -12.71
CA ASN A 115 -3.30 9.79 -12.58
C ASN A 115 -1.80 9.85 -12.89
N GLU A 116 -1.01 9.05 -12.19
CA GLU A 116 0.46 9.09 -12.25
C GLU A 116 1.02 8.59 -13.59
N SER A 117 0.31 7.67 -14.25
CA SER A 117 0.75 7.10 -15.52
C SER A 117 0.15 7.75 -16.76
N ALA A 118 -0.70 8.79 -16.59
CA ALA A 118 -1.52 9.34 -17.65
C ALA A 118 -2.28 8.23 -18.41
N TRP A 119 -3.05 7.42 -17.66
CA TRP A 119 -3.78 6.25 -18.18
C TRP A 119 -2.87 5.24 -18.92
N GLY A 120 -1.66 5.02 -18.39
CA GLY A 120 -0.68 4.06 -18.91
C GLY A 120 0.16 4.55 -20.09
N THR A 121 -0.07 5.77 -20.57
CA THR A 121 0.61 6.31 -21.77
C THR A 121 1.97 6.96 -21.46
N SER A 122 2.22 7.29 -20.20
CA SER A 122 3.49 7.87 -19.73
C SER A 122 4.69 7.01 -20.14
N ARG A 123 5.80 7.66 -20.48
CA ARG A 123 7.06 6.98 -20.80
C ARG A 123 7.52 6.07 -19.64
N PHE A 124 7.40 6.53 -18.40
CA PHE A 124 7.85 5.75 -17.24
C PHE A 124 6.99 4.50 -17.02
N ALA A 125 5.69 4.59 -17.32
CA ALA A 125 4.80 3.44 -17.32
C ALA A 125 5.16 2.44 -18.44
N ARG A 126 5.31 2.91 -19.68
CA ARG A 126 5.59 2.02 -20.83
C ARG A 126 6.98 1.39 -20.81
N GLN A 127 8.01 2.13 -20.40
CA GLN A 127 9.40 1.65 -20.44
C GLN A 127 9.88 1.06 -19.10
N GLY A 128 9.35 1.56 -17.99
CA GLY A 128 9.80 1.17 -16.65
C GLY A 128 8.74 0.45 -15.84
N ASN A 129 7.55 0.17 -16.40
CA ASN A 129 6.39 -0.31 -15.65
C ASN A 129 6.10 0.53 -14.40
N ASN A 130 6.50 1.81 -14.34
CA ASN A 130 6.28 2.65 -13.17
C ASN A 130 4.98 3.43 -13.33
N PHE A 131 3.90 2.86 -12.82
CA PHE A 131 2.56 3.43 -12.93
C PHE A 131 2.21 4.42 -11.82
N PHE A 132 3.11 4.59 -10.85
CA PHE A 132 2.84 5.34 -9.61
C PHE A 132 3.83 6.49 -9.39
N GLY A 133 4.77 6.72 -10.31
CA GLY A 133 5.76 7.79 -10.21
C GLY A 133 6.76 7.59 -9.06
N LEU A 134 6.96 6.36 -8.58
CA LEU A 134 7.83 6.09 -7.45
C LEU A 134 9.29 6.42 -7.77
N ARG A 135 9.95 7.10 -6.84
CA ARG A 135 11.38 7.42 -6.93
C ARG A 135 12.20 6.18 -6.60
N SER A 136 13.34 6.03 -7.25
CA SER A 136 14.33 5.03 -6.91
C SER A 136 15.13 5.47 -5.69
N THR A 137 15.37 4.54 -4.76
CA THR A 137 16.13 4.77 -3.52
C THR A 137 17.60 4.37 -3.64
N ASP A 138 17.95 3.51 -4.59
CA ASP A 138 19.32 2.99 -4.78
C ASP A 138 20.05 3.68 -5.97
N GLY A 139 19.41 4.66 -6.60
CA GLY A 139 19.97 5.37 -7.75
C GLY A 139 19.92 4.59 -9.05
N SER A 140 19.21 3.46 -9.13
CA SER A 140 18.86 2.76 -10.37
C SER A 140 17.61 3.36 -11.04
N GLY A 141 17.28 2.92 -12.26
CA GLY A 141 16.04 3.29 -12.95
C GLY A 141 16.16 4.43 -13.97
N LEU A 142 15.02 5.00 -14.35
CA LEU A 142 14.88 5.90 -15.48
C LEU A 142 15.21 7.35 -15.09
N VAL A 143 15.95 8.04 -15.98
CA VAL A 143 16.26 9.47 -15.82
C VAL A 143 15.13 10.32 -16.43
N PRO A 144 14.64 11.35 -15.73
CA PRO A 144 13.71 12.34 -16.30
C PRO A 144 14.35 13.14 -17.45
N LYS A 145 13.62 13.32 -18.57
CA LYS A 145 14.12 14.02 -19.76
C LYS A 145 14.32 15.53 -19.54
N ARG A 146 13.48 16.17 -18.71
CA ARG A 146 13.61 17.58 -18.32
C ARG A 146 14.05 17.63 -16.86
N ARG A 147 15.31 17.92 -16.60
CA ARG A 147 15.83 18.21 -15.26
C ARG A 147 15.66 19.70 -15.00
N ALA A 148 15.05 20.08 -13.88
CA ALA A 148 15.45 21.33 -13.23
C ALA A 148 16.92 21.16 -12.79
N ARG A 149 17.76 22.20 -12.94
CA ARG A 149 19.14 22.19 -12.44
C ARG A 149 19.11 21.77 -10.95
N GLY A 150 19.70 20.62 -10.62
CA GLY A 150 19.79 20.11 -9.24
C GLY A 150 18.88 18.94 -8.86
N ALA A 151 17.89 18.55 -9.68
CA ALA A 151 17.04 17.39 -9.37
C ALA A 151 17.76 16.06 -9.71
N ALA A 152 18.31 15.40 -8.69
CA ALA A 152 19.12 14.18 -8.82
C ALA A 152 18.34 12.85 -8.65
N PHE A 153 17.01 12.88 -8.50
CA PHE A 153 16.25 11.65 -8.26
C PHE A 153 15.99 10.88 -9.56
N ARG A 154 16.15 9.55 -9.51
CA ARG A 154 15.74 8.62 -10.57
C ARG A 154 14.35 8.09 -10.29
N VAL A 155 13.66 7.69 -11.35
CA VAL A 155 12.34 7.05 -11.29
C VAL A 155 12.55 5.54 -11.31
N ALA A 156 11.98 4.82 -10.35
CA ALA A 156 12.12 3.37 -10.27
C ALA A 156 11.62 2.69 -11.55
N ALA A 157 12.17 1.52 -11.86
CA ALA A 157 11.69 0.64 -12.91
C ALA A 157 11.39 -0.74 -12.33
N TYR A 158 10.35 -1.40 -12.83
CA TYR A 158 9.86 -2.66 -12.33
C TYR A 158 9.86 -3.71 -13.43
N ALA A 159 10.10 -4.97 -13.04
CA ALA A 159 10.08 -6.10 -13.96
C ALA A 159 8.70 -6.31 -14.61
N SER A 160 7.61 -5.91 -13.94
CA SER A 160 6.25 -5.99 -14.47
C SER A 160 5.31 -4.96 -13.83
N PRO A 161 4.14 -4.70 -14.43
CA PRO A 161 3.09 -3.88 -13.80
C PRO A 161 2.65 -4.41 -12.42
N ARG A 162 2.64 -5.75 -12.25
CA ARG A 162 2.36 -6.41 -10.97
C ARG A 162 3.35 -5.97 -9.88
N GLU A 163 4.65 -5.97 -10.19
CA GLU A 163 5.68 -5.53 -9.25
C GLU A 163 5.57 -4.03 -8.93
N SER A 164 5.12 -3.21 -9.89
CA SER A 164 4.83 -1.80 -9.62
C SER A 164 3.69 -1.60 -8.65
N VAL A 165 2.58 -2.35 -8.81
CA VAL A 165 1.44 -2.32 -7.89
C VAL A 165 1.86 -2.76 -6.48
N ARG A 166 2.62 -3.86 -6.37
CA ARG A 166 3.16 -4.32 -5.08
C ARG A 166 4.06 -3.29 -4.43
N ALA A 167 5.00 -2.71 -5.17
CA ALA A 167 5.91 -1.69 -4.65
C ALA A 167 5.17 -0.43 -4.16
N TYR A 168 4.14 0.00 -4.88
CA TYR A 168 3.30 1.13 -4.47
C TYR A 168 2.50 0.83 -3.20
N ILE A 169 1.84 -0.33 -3.11
CA ILE A 169 1.12 -0.73 -1.90
C ILE A 169 2.08 -0.85 -0.71
N GLN A 170 3.26 -1.44 -0.93
CA GLN A 170 4.29 -1.53 0.10
C GLN A 170 4.77 -0.16 0.55
N THR A 171 5.00 0.76 -0.38
CA THR A 171 5.38 2.16 -0.08
C THR A 171 4.37 2.81 0.85
N LEU A 172 3.08 2.72 0.52
CA LEU A 172 2.01 3.27 1.37
C LEU A 172 1.89 2.58 2.72
N ASN A 173 2.27 1.30 2.83
CA ASN A 173 2.21 0.53 4.07
C ASN A 173 3.44 0.70 4.97
N THR A 174 4.54 1.27 4.48
CA THR A 174 5.83 1.26 5.18
C THR A 174 6.37 2.63 5.52
N GLN A 175 6.22 3.61 4.63
CA GLN A 175 6.84 4.91 4.84
C GLN A 175 6.06 5.75 5.85
N LEU A 176 6.77 6.29 6.85
CA LEU A 176 6.20 7.11 7.93
C LEU A 176 5.39 8.32 7.44
N ALA A 177 5.70 8.81 6.24
CA ALA A 177 4.96 9.86 5.56
C ALA A 177 3.45 9.54 5.42
N TYR A 178 3.07 8.25 5.39
CA TYR A 178 1.70 7.78 5.24
C TYR A 178 1.04 7.36 6.57
N ARG A 179 1.59 7.76 7.72
CA ARG A 179 1.00 7.47 9.05
C ARG A 179 -0.48 7.88 9.18
N ARG A 180 -0.88 8.97 8.52
CA ARG A 180 -2.27 9.44 8.49
C ARG A 180 -3.18 8.45 7.75
N LEU A 181 -2.71 7.87 6.65
CA LEU A 181 -3.41 6.80 5.93
C LEU A 181 -3.61 5.58 6.84
N TRP A 182 -2.60 5.19 7.60
CA TRP A 182 -2.71 4.06 8.54
C TRP A 182 -3.73 4.34 9.64
N ALA A 183 -3.75 5.55 10.20
CA ALA A 183 -4.71 5.96 11.22
C ALA A 183 -6.15 5.91 10.70
N ILE A 184 -6.40 6.39 9.47
CA ILE A 184 -7.72 6.33 8.82
C ILE A 184 -8.17 4.87 8.66
N ARG A 185 -7.29 3.98 8.20
CA ARG A 185 -7.59 2.54 8.09
C ARG A 185 -7.90 1.91 9.43
N ALA A 186 -7.09 2.21 10.45
CA ALA A 186 -7.29 1.68 11.79
C ALA A 186 -8.65 2.09 12.35
N GLU A 187 -9.05 3.35 12.12
CA GLU A 187 -10.36 3.86 12.50
C GLU A 187 -11.50 3.16 11.75
N ASP A 188 -11.36 2.97 10.43
CA ASP A 188 -12.35 2.22 9.64
C ASP A 188 -12.54 0.81 10.20
N ARG A 189 -11.44 0.10 10.48
CA ARG A 189 -11.48 -1.24 11.08
C ARG A 189 -12.12 -1.25 12.46
N ARG A 190 -11.81 -0.26 13.31
CA ARG A 190 -12.38 -0.13 14.66
C ARG A 190 -13.90 0.06 14.62
N LEU A 191 -14.40 0.78 13.62
CA LEU A 191 -15.82 1.00 13.37
C LEU A 191 -16.49 -0.14 12.59
N GLY A 192 -15.80 -1.26 12.34
CA GLY A 192 -16.33 -2.38 11.56
C GLY A 192 -16.50 -2.10 10.06
N ARG A 193 -15.93 -0.99 9.57
CA ARG A 193 -16.00 -0.57 8.17
C ARG A 193 -14.84 -1.18 7.38
N LYS A 194 -15.05 -1.38 6.08
CA LYS A 194 -13.96 -1.67 5.15
C LYS A 194 -13.18 -0.37 4.87
N PRO A 195 -11.84 -0.41 4.77
CA PRO A 195 -11.07 0.72 4.29
C PRO A 195 -11.59 1.22 2.94
N SER A 196 -11.81 2.54 2.81
CA SER A 196 -12.34 3.16 1.60
C SER A 196 -11.28 4.01 0.89
N GLY A 197 -11.15 3.89 -0.43
CA GLY A 197 -10.19 4.69 -1.19
C GLY A 197 -10.42 6.20 -1.06
N LEU A 198 -11.69 6.63 -1.00
CA LEU A 198 -12.04 8.04 -0.78
C LEU A 198 -11.53 8.57 0.56
N ARG A 199 -11.67 7.78 1.62
CA ARG A 199 -11.22 8.16 2.96
C ARG A 199 -9.70 8.13 3.05
N LEU A 200 -9.07 7.07 2.56
CA LEU A 200 -7.62 6.89 2.62
C LEU A 200 -6.85 7.91 1.77
N ALA A 201 -7.46 8.44 0.70
CA ALA A 201 -6.87 9.52 -0.08
C ALA A 201 -6.49 10.73 0.79
N ASN A 202 -7.21 11.00 1.89
CA ASN A 202 -6.86 12.08 2.83
C ASN A 202 -5.52 11.87 3.56
N GLY A 203 -4.94 10.67 3.47
CA GLY A 203 -3.62 10.33 3.98
C GLY A 203 -2.47 10.53 2.98
N LEU A 204 -2.75 11.01 1.75
CA LEU A 204 -1.77 11.11 0.66
C LEU A 204 -1.06 12.47 0.55
N HIS A 205 -1.11 13.31 1.60
CA HIS A 205 -0.52 14.65 1.55
C HIS A 205 0.98 14.64 1.16
N ALA A 206 1.74 13.63 1.58
CA ALA A 206 3.16 13.50 1.27
C ALA A 206 3.44 12.88 -0.11
N TYR A 207 2.42 12.41 -0.83
CA TYR A 207 2.59 11.77 -2.13
C TYR A 207 2.93 12.76 -3.23
N SER A 208 2.41 14.00 -3.12
CA SER A 208 2.58 15.05 -4.11
C SER A 208 2.85 16.38 -3.43
N GLU A 209 3.74 17.20 -4.03
CA GLU A 209 4.01 18.58 -3.60
C GLU A 209 2.74 19.46 -3.65
N ARG A 210 1.72 19.05 -4.41
CA ARG A 210 0.42 19.71 -4.49
C ARG A 210 -0.48 19.46 -3.26
N GLY A 211 -0.09 18.56 -2.35
CA GLY A 211 -0.78 18.32 -1.08
C GLY A 211 -2.28 18.09 -1.21
N GLU A 212 -3.09 18.96 -0.62
CA GLU A 212 -4.56 18.86 -0.61
C GLU A 212 -5.21 18.91 -2.01
N GLU A 213 -4.60 19.61 -2.97
CA GLU A 213 -5.11 19.64 -4.34
C GLU A 213 -5.01 18.25 -4.99
N TYR A 214 -3.90 17.55 -4.75
CA TYR A 214 -3.71 16.17 -5.20
C TYR A 214 -4.78 15.23 -4.63
N ILE A 215 -5.08 15.37 -3.33
CA ILE A 215 -6.12 14.58 -2.65
C ILE A 215 -7.48 14.77 -3.33
N ARG A 216 -7.85 16.02 -3.63
CA ARG A 216 -9.12 16.33 -4.33
C ARG A 216 -9.18 15.70 -5.72
N ILE A 217 -8.06 15.69 -6.46
CA ILE A 217 -7.99 15.05 -7.78
C ILE A 217 -8.23 13.55 -7.66
N ILE A 218 -7.52 12.86 -6.77
CA ILE A 218 -7.68 11.42 -6.57
C ILE A 218 -9.11 11.06 -6.16
N GLN A 219 -9.69 11.81 -5.22
CA GLN A 219 -11.09 11.60 -4.82
C GLN A 219 -12.08 11.86 -5.97
N SER A 220 -11.82 12.89 -6.80
CA SER A 220 -12.62 13.17 -7.99
C SER A 220 -12.53 12.04 -9.01
N MET A 221 -11.34 11.48 -9.23
CA MET A 221 -11.16 10.32 -10.10
C MET A 221 -11.90 9.09 -9.58
N ILE A 222 -11.86 8.82 -8.27
CA ILE A 222 -12.62 7.71 -7.68
C ILE A 222 -14.12 7.87 -7.91
N ARG A 223 -14.68 9.08 -7.72
CA ARG A 223 -16.12 9.36 -7.91
C ARG A 223 -16.53 9.31 -9.38
N SER A 224 -15.85 10.08 -10.23
CA SER A 224 -16.22 10.25 -11.64
C SER A 224 -16.07 8.98 -12.47
N ASN A 225 -15.21 8.04 -12.04
CA ASN A 225 -15.04 6.75 -12.71
C ASN A 225 -15.74 5.61 -11.93
N GLY A 226 -16.56 5.91 -10.92
CA GLY A 226 -17.35 4.90 -10.21
C GLY A 226 -16.52 3.78 -9.56
N LEU A 227 -15.34 4.09 -9.00
CA LEU A 227 -14.39 3.06 -8.57
C LEU A 227 -14.67 2.48 -7.18
N ALA A 228 -15.49 3.13 -6.36
CA ALA A 228 -15.76 2.74 -4.98
C ALA A 228 -16.25 1.29 -4.79
N PRO A 229 -17.10 0.71 -5.68
CA PRO A 229 -17.51 -0.69 -5.57
C PRO A 229 -16.34 -1.69 -5.56
N TYR A 230 -15.21 -1.35 -6.19
CA TYR A 230 -14.02 -2.21 -6.24
C TYR A 230 -13.30 -2.35 -4.90
N ASP A 231 -13.59 -1.51 -3.90
CA ASP A 231 -13.01 -1.62 -2.55
C ASP A 231 -13.51 -2.85 -1.78
N SER A 232 -14.62 -3.44 -2.23
CA SER A 232 -15.34 -4.48 -1.50
C SER A 232 -14.90 -5.90 -1.80
N VAL A 233 -14.08 -6.08 -2.85
CA VAL A 233 -13.70 -7.36 -3.48
C VAL A 233 -12.34 -7.82 -3.00
#